data_AF-A0A9D8TTX0-F1
#
_entry.id   AF-A0A9D8TTX0-F1
#
_cell.length_a   1.000
_cell.length_b   1.000
_cell.length_c   1.000
_cell.angle_alpha   90.00
_cell.angle_beta   90.00
_cell.angle_gamma   90.00
#
_symmetry.space_group_name_H-M   'P 1'
#
loop_
_entity.id
_entity.type
_entity.pdbx_description
1 polymer ?
#
loop_
_entity_poly.entity_id
_entity_poly.type
_entity_poly.pdbx_seq_one_letter_code
_entity_poly.pdbx_strand_id
1 'polypeptide(L)'
;MHEAFLVARILPFRPAPSPYPALDYLVPLPFSSEIQRGRRVRIHVKQRRMEGLVLDLFPLKESKFQNLKSLDEVFPSPALDEKQINDLESVARFFGGRLSNTLDLALPSRVKNVESRPWEDQKWSGKNEAALCNLLKEASGLYSGLSSLTQSLSNFENQSFVWDLAQKRGNIFECLALLGLLSKKLGYSFLACLPSDRFFDQAKNVFSTYGLDPLFVGSSLGKAQNYASFLSCCKGGAIALGTRRAMYLPMKDPCLMVDVNALGQAFTDGMAPYANVRDVLSIRHKNRGGIRISISYCHAAEQEKWLREKTALHIFPSSPAPLRPVCFSRDRLLEMGDRFVHLPSLLVEELRKNGNEGKKSLLVCPAGSDITLFLCPKCSAFMRCKCKGSLKSKGKGIFCSRCRKRQNEWVCYKCGATIPSYGLVALKRGPEHVKEELKGLLKEKDLKNVDVSLASSIDQRPYSLVAILDAWLSFFSLNLDAESKVLNSWMEAASLASEKVILIGEGQKELLSSFEGWNYVFPAWDLEEKRKAGMPPFRTALNIWGAEKEVQKSVEEVLKVLKAPEGEFEVMGPMPIPNSEECLCVLLVSLPFADGLGEAVASVSHLRSASGAHFWIDPYCFGCR
;
A
#
# COMPACT_ATOMS: atom_id res chain seq x y z
N MET A 1 -55.55 20.05 -2.99
CA MET A 1 -54.38 19.17 -3.20
C MET A 1 -53.16 20.01 -2.86
N HIS A 2 -52.45 19.70 -1.77
CA HIS A 2 -51.24 20.45 -1.41
C HIS A 2 -50.11 20.05 -2.35
N GLU A 3 -49.50 21.00 -3.04
CA GLU A 3 -48.33 20.77 -3.88
C GLU A 3 -47.19 20.24 -2.99
N ALA A 4 -46.73 19.03 -3.27
CA ALA A 4 -45.57 18.46 -2.59
C ALA A 4 -44.32 18.92 -3.34
N PHE A 5 -43.42 19.62 -2.66
CA PHE A 5 -42.15 20.02 -3.23
C PHE A 5 -41.14 18.88 -3.10
N LEU A 6 -40.33 18.67 -4.15
CA LEU A 6 -39.24 17.71 -4.10
C LEU A 6 -38.05 18.32 -3.33
N VAL A 7 -37.59 17.60 -2.30
CA VAL A 7 -36.44 17.99 -1.46
C VAL A 7 -35.32 16.98 -1.64
N ALA A 8 -34.09 17.49 -1.75
CA ALA A 8 -32.88 16.70 -1.81
C ALA A 8 -32.07 16.88 -0.52
N ARG A 9 -31.72 15.76 0.12
CA ARG A 9 -30.74 15.74 1.21
C ARG A 9 -29.35 15.63 0.63
N ILE A 10 -28.54 16.67 0.80
CA ILE A 10 -27.25 16.82 0.14
C ILE A 10 -26.12 16.86 1.19
N LEU A 11 -25.10 16.05 0.98
CA LEU A 11 -23.87 16.04 1.77
C LEU A 11 -22.80 16.93 1.10
N PRO A 12 -22.37 18.05 1.72
CA PRO A 12 -21.33 18.91 1.15
C PRO A 12 -19.93 18.29 1.23
N PHE A 13 -19.09 18.49 0.21
CA PHE A 13 -17.73 17.91 0.13
C PHE A 13 -16.64 18.61 0.95
N ARG A 14 -16.98 19.52 1.87
CA ARG A 14 -15.94 20.31 2.56
C ARG A 14 -15.07 19.42 3.47
N PRO A 15 -13.73 19.41 3.31
CA PRO A 15 -12.86 18.73 4.25
C PRO A 15 -12.82 19.46 5.60
N ALA A 16 -12.41 18.71 6.63
CA ALA A 16 -12.33 19.05 8.06
C ALA A 16 -11.69 20.44 8.35
N PRO A 17 -11.83 21.02 9.58
CA PRO A 17 -11.97 20.31 10.85
C PRO A 17 -13.40 19.91 11.22
N SER A 18 -14.43 20.64 10.74
CA SER A 18 -15.83 20.34 11.02
C SER A 18 -16.62 20.15 9.72
N PRO A 19 -16.75 18.92 9.20
CA PRO A 19 -17.56 18.68 8.02
C PRO A 19 -19.03 18.96 8.32
N TYR A 20 -19.75 19.43 7.31
CA TYR A 20 -21.17 19.74 7.44
C TYR A 20 -22.00 18.45 7.54
N PRO A 21 -23.08 18.45 8.34
CA PRO A 21 -24.08 17.39 8.22
C PRO A 21 -24.71 17.43 6.82
N ALA A 22 -25.47 16.39 6.48
CA ALA A 22 -26.34 16.46 5.32
C ALA A 22 -27.39 17.56 5.55
N LEU A 23 -27.63 18.37 4.52
CA LEU A 23 -28.54 19.52 4.56
C LEU A 23 -29.62 19.32 3.50
N ASP A 24 -30.84 19.74 3.84
CA ASP A 24 -31.99 19.62 2.95
C ASP A 24 -32.08 20.87 2.05
N TYR A 25 -32.33 20.66 0.76
CA TYR A 25 -32.46 21.70 -0.26
C TYR A 25 -33.69 21.46 -1.13
N LEU A 26 -34.34 22.54 -1.56
CA LEU A 26 -35.40 22.45 -2.56
C LEU A 26 -34.81 22.12 -3.92
N VAL A 27 -35.51 21.27 -4.67
CA VAL A 27 -35.18 20.94 -6.06
C VAL A 27 -36.04 21.81 -6.99
N PRO A 28 -35.44 22.78 -7.71
CA PRO A 28 -36.15 23.52 -8.75
C PRO A 28 -36.72 22.60 -9.84
N LEU A 29 -37.89 22.96 -10.37
CA LEU A 29 -38.58 22.20 -11.42
C LEU A 29 -37.67 21.81 -12.62
N PRO A 30 -36.79 22.68 -13.15
CA PRO A 30 -35.89 22.31 -14.25
C PRO A 30 -34.96 21.13 -13.95
N PHE A 31 -34.64 20.90 -12.68
CA PHE A 31 -33.71 19.84 -12.25
C PHE A 31 -34.42 18.57 -11.76
N SER A 32 -35.75 18.59 -11.70
CA SER A 32 -36.55 17.48 -11.13
C SER A 32 -36.39 16.16 -11.88
N SER A 33 -36.19 16.20 -13.20
CA SER A 33 -35.98 15.01 -14.05
C SER A 33 -34.53 14.52 -14.06
N GLU A 34 -33.56 15.37 -13.70
CA GLU A 34 -32.12 15.06 -13.76
C GLU A 34 -31.56 14.57 -12.41
N ILE A 35 -32.18 15.02 -11.32
CA ILE A 35 -31.72 14.73 -9.97
C ILE A 35 -32.04 13.30 -9.57
N GLN A 36 -31.06 12.65 -8.95
CA GLN A 36 -31.21 11.32 -8.37
C GLN A 36 -30.20 11.16 -7.23
N ARG A 37 -30.38 10.14 -6.40
CA ARG A 37 -29.38 9.74 -5.39
C ARG A 37 -28.02 9.49 -6.05
N GLY A 38 -26.95 9.90 -5.37
CA GLY A 38 -25.58 9.80 -5.86
C GLY A 38 -25.18 10.84 -6.91
N ARG A 39 -26.07 11.77 -7.25
CA ARG A 39 -25.77 12.86 -8.19
C ARG A 39 -24.93 13.94 -7.52
N ARG A 40 -23.92 14.47 -8.23
CA ARG A 40 -23.17 15.65 -7.80
C ARG A 40 -23.95 16.91 -8.14
N VAL A 41 -23.98 17.84 -7.19
CA VAL A 41 -24.73 19.09 -7.27
C VAL A 41 -23.90 20.25 -6.76
N ARG A 42 -24.30 21.47 -7.13
CA ARG A 42 -23.76 22.71 -6.58
C ARG A 42 -24.79 23.35 -5.65
N ILE A 43 -24.34 23.74 -4.47
CA ILE A 43 -25.16 24.30 -3.40
C ILE A 43 -24.47 25.47 -2.72
N HIS A 44 -25.26 26.32 -2.06
CA HIS A 44 -24.78 27.32 -1.12
C HIS A 44 -24.86 26.81 0.32
N VAL A 45 -23.72 26.73 1.00
CA VAL A 45 -23.65 26.50 2.45
C VAL A 45 -23.19 27.80 3.12
N LYS A 46 -24.07 28.40 3.93
CA LYS A 46 -23.91 29.78 4.42
C LYS A 46 -23.70 30.75 3.23
N GLN A 47 -22.55 31.42 3.15
CA GLN A 47 -22.18 32.34 2.06
C GLN A 47 -21.23 31.70 1.03
N ARG A 48 -20.90 30.41 1.16
CA ARG A 48 -19.94 29.75 0.27
C ARG A 48 -20.67 28.82 -0.69
N ARG A 49 -20.28 28.90 -1.96
CA ARG A 49 -20.73 27.97 -2.99
C ARG A 49 -19.80 26.75 -3.00
N MET A 50 -20.35 25.55 -2.96
CA MET A 50 -19.58 24.31 -2.94
C MET A 50 -20.33 23.16 -3.60
N GLU A 51 -19.60 22.08 -3.85
CA GLU A 51 -20.15 20.85 -4.38
C GLU A 51 -20.65 19.93 -3.26
N GLY A 52 -21.64 19.11 -3.58
CA GLY A 52 -22.15 18.07 -2.69
C GLY A 52 -22.70 16.88 -3.46
N LEU A 53 -23.05 15.83 -2.71
CA LEU A 53 -23.67 14.61 -3.23
C LEU A 53 -25.10 14.49 -2.69
N VAL A 54 -26.05 14.21 -3.57
CA VAL A 54 -27.42 13.88 -3.18
C VAL A 54 -27.42 12.51 -2.49
N LEU A 55 -27.77 12.46 -1.22
CA LEU A 55 -27.90 11.21 -0.46
C LEU A 55 -29.31 10.64 -0.53
N ASP A 56 -30.33 11.50 -0.57
CA ASP A 56 -31.72 11.08 -0.55
C ASP A 56 -32.64 12.13 -1.22
N LEU A 57 -33.81 11.69 -1.67
CA LEU A 57 -34.85 12.51 -2.30
C LEU A 57 -36.20 12.14 -1.68
N PHE A 58 -36.93 13.14 -1.19
CA PHE A 58 -38.24 12.91 -0.58
C PHE A 58 -39.20 14.08 -0.83
N PRO A 59 -40.53 13.81 -0.86
CA PRO A 59 -41.53 14.86 -0.95
C PRO A 59 -41.69 15.56 0.41
N LEU A 60 -41.76 16.89 0.41
CA LEU A 60 -42.05 17.69 1.61
C LEU A 60 -43.39 18.41 1.44
N LYS A 61 -44.25 18.32 2.47
CA LYS A 61 -45.50 19.11 2.53
C LYS A 61 -45.19 20.58 2.81
N GLU A 62 -45.91 21.46 2.14
CA GLU A 62 -45.80 22.92 2.20
C GLU A 62 -45.79 23.51 3.62
N SER A 63 -46.48 22.89 4.58
CA SER A 63 -46.50 23.33 5.98
C SER A 63 -45.16 23.21 6.73
N LYS A 64 -44.17 22.50 6.18
CA LYS A 64 -42.79 22.38 6.72
C LYS A 64 -41.75 23.19 5.93
N PHE A 65 -42.19 24.02 4.98
CA PHE A 65 -41.37 24.65 3.94
C PHE A 65 -40.49 25.84 4.40
N GLN A 66 -40.56 26.27 5.66
CA GLN A 66 -39.88 27.51 6.06
C GLN A 66 -38.34 27.38 6.00
N ASN A 67 -37.73 28.25 5.18
CA ASN A 67 -36.29 28.55 5.12
C ASN A 67 -35.35 27.55 4.40
N LEU A 68 -35.87 26.67 3.53
CA LEU A 68 -35.00 25.84 2.67
C LEU A 68 -34.43 26.66 1.50
N LYS A 69 -33.12 26.52 1.26
CA LYS A 69 -32.48 27.06 0.05
C LYS A 69 -32.71 26.13 -1.13
N SER A 70 -32.78 26.68 -2.33
CA SER A 70 -32.76 25.89 -3.57
C SER A 70 -31.35 25.43 -3.92
N LEU A 71 -31.21 24.26 -4.54
CA LEU A 71 -29.95 23.86 -5.17
C LEU A 71 -29.65 24.72 -6.41
N ASP A 72 -28.36 24.91 -6.73
CA ASP A 72 -27.96 25.82 -7.81
C ASP A 72 -27.82 25.13 -9.18
N GLU A 73 -27.26 23.92 -9.20
CA GLU A 73 -26.88 23.21 -10.43
C GLU A 73 -26.84 21.69 -10.16
N VAL A 74 -27.36 20.89 -11.09
CA VAL A 74 -27.13 19.44 -11.14
C VAL A 74 -26.06 19.17 -12.19
N PHE A 75 -25.02 18.41 -11.83
CA PHE A 75 -23.96 18.09 -12.80
C PHE A 75 -24.35 16.91 -13.70
N PRO A 76 -24.00 16.94 -15.00
CA PRO A 76 -24.37 15.87 -15.93
C PRO A 76 -23.58 14.58 -15.70
N SER A 77 -22.53 14.61 -14.86
CA SER A 77 -21.73 13.44 -14.50
C SER A 77 -22.61 12.29 -13.98
N PRO A 78 -22.30 11.02 -14.30
CA PRO A 78 -23.02 9.86 -13.79
C PRO A 78 -23.15 9.89 -12.27
N ALA A 79 -24.30 9.44 -11.77
CA ALA A 79 -24.50 9.29 -10.34
C ALA A 79 -23.71 8.09 -9.80
N LEU A 80 -23.20 8.22 -8.58
CA LEU A 80 -22.72 7.06 -7.83
C LEU A 80 -23.91 6.15 -7.49
N ASP A 81 -23.75 4.85 -7.67
CA ASP A 81 -24.78 3.91 -7.23
C ASP A 81 -24.81 3.76 -5.71
N GLU A 82 -25.91 3.21 -5.20
CA GLU A 82 -26.13 3.02 -3.77
C GLU A 82 -25.05 2.15 -3.13
N LYS A 83 -24.62 1.08 -3.82
CA LYS A 83 -23.55 0.19 -3.34
C LYS A 83 -22.24 0.94 -3.16
N GLN A 84 -21.88 1.83 -4.09
CA GLN A 84 -20.69 2.67 -3.96
C GLN A 84 -20.78 3.62 -2.76
N ILE A 85 -21.93 4.24 -2.53
CA ILE A 85 -22.11 5.12 -1.37
C ILE A 85 -21.96 4.30 -0.07
N ASN A 86 -22.57 3.11 -0.01
CA ASN A 86 -22.49 2.22 1.13
C ASN A 86 -21.06 1.72 1.39
N ASP A 87 -20.27 1.47 0.34
CA ASP A 87 -18.85 1.13 0.48
C ASP A 87 -18.06 2.27 1.09
N LEU A 88 -18.20 3.48 0.55
CA LEU A 88 -17.48 4.66 1.04
C LEU A 88 -17.86 5.00 2.48
N GLU A 89 -19.13 4.76 2.85
CA GLU A 89 -19.60 4.89 4.21
C GLU A 89 -19.04 3.80 5.13
N SER A 90 -18.98 2.55 4.67
CA SER A 90 -18.37 1.43 5.41
C SER A 90 -16.89 1.66 5.66
N VAL A 91 -16.16 2.16 4.65
CA VAL A 91 -14.76 2.58 4.79
C VAL A 91 -14.63 3.72 5.80
N ALA A 92 -15.47 4.76 5.69
CA ALA A 92 -15.46 5.85 6.65
C ALA A 92 -15.70 5.34 8.08
N ARG A 93 -16.70 4.49 8.27
CA ARG A 93 -17.03 3.90 9.57
C ARG A 93 -15.87 3.08 10.11
N PHE A 94 -15.30 2.17 9.32
CA PHE A 94 -14.20 1.29 9.74
C PHE A 94 -12.96 2.06 10.21
N PHE A 95 -12.54 3.08 9.46
CA PHE A 95 -11.35 3.87 9.80
C PHE A 95 -11.65 5.06 10.74
N GLY A 96 -12.87 5.18 11.26
CA GLY A 96 -13.25 6.30 12.14
C GLY A 96 -13.20 7.67 11.45
N GLY A 97 -13.49 7.70 10.16
CA GLY A 97 -13.73 8.89 9.36
C GLY A 97 -15.22 9.22 9.21
N ARG A 98 -15.53 10.15 8.31
CA ARG A 98 -16.90 10.48 7.88
C ARG A 98 -17.02 10.30 6.38
N LEU A 99 -18.22 10.01 5.90
CA LEU A 99 -18.48 9.82 4.45
C LEU A 99 -17.97 11.01 3.61
N SER A 100 -18.07 12.24 4.11
CA SER A 100 -17.54 13.43 3.43
C SER A 100 -16.03 13.37 3.18
N ASN A 101 -15.24 12.80 4.09
CA ASN A 101 -13.78 12.65 3.93
C ASN A 101 -13.47 11.63 2.84
N THR A 102 -14.12 10.47 2.88
CA THR A 102 -13.92 9.42 1.89
C THR A 102 -14.40 9.87 0.51
N LEU A 103 -15.49 10.62 0.42
CA LEU A 103 -15.98 11.19 -0.85
C LEU A 103 -15.00 12.19 -1.47
N ASP A 104 -14.37 13.05 -0.68
CA ASP A 104 -13.35 14.00 -1.16
C ASP A 104 -12.12 13.27 -1.76
N LEU A 105 -11.77 12.12 -1.19
CA LEU A 105 -10.71 11.26 -1.71
C LEU A 105 -11.13 10.46 -2.95
N ALA A 106 -12.38 10.00 -2.97
CA ALA A 106 -12.95 9.18 -4.04
C ALA A 106 -13.29 9.97 -5.30
N LEU A 107 -13.68 11.24 -5.16
CA LEU A 107 -14.19 12.06 -6.26
C LEU A 107 -13.10 12.98 -6.83
N PRO A 108 -12.66 12.76 -8.09
CA PRO A 108 -11.75 13.69 -8.73
C PRO A 108 -12.41 15.06 -9.00
N SER A 109 -11.56 16.09 -9.08
CA SER A 109 -11.97 17.43 -9.47
C SER A 109 -12.64 17.41 -10.85
N ARG A 110 -13.80 18.05 -10.96
CA ARG A 110 -14.58 18.10 -12.21
C ARG A 110 -13.83 18.87 -13.31
N VAL A 111 -13.85 18.33 -14.52
CA VAL A 111 -13.38 19.01 -15.74
C VAL A 111 -14.49 18.99 -16.79
N LYS A 112 -15.17 20.12 -17.00
CA LYS A 112 -16.37 20.24 -17.85
C LYS A 112 -16.20 19.64 -19.26
N ASN A 113 -15.08 19.93 -19.92
CA ASN A 113 -14.82 19.51 -21.31
C ASN A 113 -14.64 17.98 -21.48
N VAL A 114 -14.55 17.22 -20.39
CA VAL A 114 -14.38 15.76 -20.43
C VAL A 114 -15.74 15.05 -20.44
N GLU A 115 -16.80 15.69 -19.98
CA GLU A 115 -18.12 15.06 -19.80
C GLU A 115 -18.81 14.69 -21.11
N SER A 116 -18.49 15.40 -22.19
CA SER A 116 -18.99 15.13 -23.54
C SER A 116 -18.17 14.10 -24.31
N ARG A 117 -17.08 13.58 -23.75
CA ARG A 117 -16.26 12.59 -24.47
C ARG A 117 -17.04 11.28 -24.65
N PRO A 118 -17.15 10.77 -25.89
CA PRO A 118 -17.72 9.46 -26.12
C PRO A 118 -16.83 8.44 -25.40
N TRP A 119 -17.49 7.50 -24.75
CA TRP A 119 -16.84 6.37 -24.11
C TRP A 119 -17.18 5.15 -24.94
N GLU A 120 -16.15 4.52 -25.52
CA GLU A 120 -16.31 3.28 -26.25
C GLU A 120 -15.78 2.14 -25.40
N ASP A 121 -16.66 1.20 -25.14
CA ASP A 121 -16.31 -0.02 -24.45
C ASP A 121 -15.42 -0.86 -25.38
N GLN A 122 -14.26 -1.30 -24.88
CA GLN A 122 -13.33 -2.05 -25.71
C GLN A 122 -13.99 -3.36 -26.20
N LYS A 123 -14.10 -3.54 -27.52
CA LYS A 123 -14.72 -4.74 -28.08
C LYS A 123 -13.82 -5.96 -27.90
N TRP A 124 -14.41 -7.07 -27.46
CA TRP A 124 -13.74 -8.37 -27.44
C TRP A 124 -13.43 -8.79 -28.88
N SER A 125 -12.19 -9.24 -29.13
CA SER A 125 -11.72 -9.65 -30.44
C SER A 125 -11.12 -11.06 -30.41
N GLY A 126 -10.99 -11.69 -31.58
CA GLY A 126 -10.29 -12.98 -31.71
C GLY A 126 -8.84 -12.95 -31.21
N LYS A 127 -8.19 -11.78 -31.27
CA LYS A 127 -6.85 -11.56 -30.68
C LYS A 127 -6.87 -11.75 -29.17
N ASN A 128 -7.91 -11.22 -28.49
CA ASN A 128 -8.05 -11.36 -27.04
C ASN A 128 -8.30 -12.82 -26.64
N GLU A 129 -9.12 -13.54 -27.41
CA GLU A 129 -9.40 -14.96 -27.17
C GLU A 129 -8.12 -15.81 -27.25
N ALA A 130 -7.32 -15.63 -28.32
CA ALA A 130 -6.06 -16.33 -28.47
C ALA A 130 -5.05 -15.97 -27.37
N ALA A 131 -4.95 -14.69 -27.02
CA ALA A 131 -4.10 -14.21 -25.92
C ALA A 131 -4.48 -14.85 -24.58
N LEU A 132 -5.78 -14.91 -24.28
CA LEU A 132 -6.28 -15.51 -23.05
C LEU A 132 -5.93 -17.00 -22.97
N CYS A 133 -6.18 -17.77 -24.03
CA CYS A 133 -5.86 -19.19 -24.06
C CYS A 133 -4.36 -19.45 -23.82
N ASN A 134 -3.48 -18.66 -24.45
CA ASN A 134 -2.04 -18.79 -24.29
C ASN A 134 -1.57 -18.45 -22.87
N LEU A 135 -1.99 -17.29 -22.34
CA LEU A 135 -1.64 -16.87 -20.98
C LEU A 135 -2.18 -17.82 -19.92
N LEU A 136 -3.42 -18.29 -20.08
CA LEU A 136 -4.02 -19.22 -19.13
C LEU A 136 -3.30 -20.56 -19.13
N LYS A 137 -2.90 -21.07 -20.31
CA LYS A 137 -2.11 -22.31 -20.41
C LYS A 137 -0.75 -22.16 -19.73
N GLU A 138 -0.06 -21.06 -19.98
CA GLU A 138 1.23 -20.79 -19.36
C GLU A 138 1.10 -20.64 -17.83
N ALA A 139 0.14 -19.85 -17.37
CA ALA A 139 -0.12 -19.64 -15.95
C ALA A 139 -0.53 -20.95 -15.25
N SER A 140 -1.31 -21.82 -15.90
CA SER A 140 -1.70 -23.14 -15.34
C SER A 140 -0.51 -24.08 -15.18
N GLY A 141 0.52 -23.95 -16.04
CA GLY A 141 1.78 -24.70 -15.87
C GLY A 141 2.66 -24.15 -14.75
N LEU A 142 2.55 -22.85 -14.46
CA LEU A 142 3.36 -22.17 -13.45
C LEU A 142 2.73 -22.17 -12.06
N TYR A 143 1.41 -22.17 -11.95
CA TYR A 143 0.70 -21.95 -10.68
C TYR A 143 -0.28 -23.07 -10.35
N SER A 144 -0.25 -23.49 -9.08
CA SER A 144 -1.24 -24.32 -8.44
C SER A 144 -2.37 -23.43 -7.89
N GLY A 145 -3.60 -23.95 -7.85
CA GLY A 145 -4.78 -23.21 -7.36
C GLY A 145 -5.42 -22.26 -8.39
N LEU A 146 -4.82 -22.08 -9.57
CA LEU A 146 -5.39 -21.23 -10.63
C LEU A 146 -6.74 -21.74 -11.15
N SER A 147 -6.94 -23.06 -11.17
CA SER A 147 -8.22 -23.66 -11.58
C SER A 147 -9.37 -23.22 -10.66
N SER A 148 -9.12 -23.13 -9.34
CA SER A 148 -10.11 -22.63 -8.37
C SER A 148 -10.52 -21.20 -8.67
N LEU A 149 -9.57 -20.33 -9.06
CA LEU A 149 -9.89 -18.97 -9.48
C LEU A 149 -10.79 -18.95 -10.73
N THR A 150 -10.44 -19.72 -11.75
CA THR A 150 -11.25 -19.78 -12.99
C THR A 150 -12.65 -20.34 -12.75
N GLN A 151 -12.78 -21.30 -11.82
CA GLN A 151 -14.06 -21.86 -11.42
C GLN A 151 -14.90 -20.83 -10.65
N SER A 152 -14.33 -20.17 -9.64
CA SER A 152 -15.03 -19.12 -8.88
C SER A 152 -15.47 -17.96 -9.78
N LEU A 153 -14.65 -17.58 -10.77
CA LEU A 153 -15.02 -16.58 -11.78
C LEU A 153 -16.20 -17.02 -12.64
N SER A 154 -16.20 -18.28 -13.08
CA SER A 154 -17.29 -18.81 -13.93
C SER A 154 -18.60 -18.97 -13.15
N ASN A 155 -18.50 -19.28 -11.85
CA ASN A 155 -19.64 -19.50 -10.95
C ASN A 155 -20.15 -18.21 -10.27
N PHE A 156 -19.53 -17.05 -10.53
CA PHE A 156 -19.87 -15.79 -9.85
C PHE A 156 -19.78 -15.88 -8.31
N GLU A 157 -18.80 -16.64 -7.81
CA GLU A 157 -18.61 -16.84 -6.38
C GLU A 157 -18.06 -15.59 -5.69
N ASN A 158 -18.42 -15.44 -4.40
CA ASN A 158 -17.82 -14.44 -3.53
C ASN A 158 -16.58 -15.02 -2.84
N GLN A 159 -15.41 -14.88 -3.46
CA GLN A 159 -14.19 -15.56 -3.01
C GLN A 159 -12.97 -14.63 -2.99
N SER A 160 -12.16 -14.77 -1.94
CA SER A 160 -10.85 -14.11 -1.83
C SER A 160 -9.71 -15.07 -2.18
N PHE A 161 -8.64 -14.53 -2.75
CA PHE A 161 -7.42 -15.26 -3.10
C PHE A 161 -6.17 -14.53 -2.61
N VAL A 162 -5.17 -15.30 -2.19
CA VAL A 162 -3.79 -14.85 -2.01
C VAL A 162 -2.98 -15.46 -3.16
N TRP A 163 -2.36 -14.62 -3.97
CA TRP A 163 -1.56 -15.05 -5.12
C TRP A 163 -0.09 -14.67 -4.93
N ASP A 164 0.73 -15.68 -4.63
CA ASP A 164 2.17 -15.54 -4.57
C ASP A 164 2.81 -15.79 -5.94
N LEU A 165 3.58 -14.81 -6.41
CA LEU A 165 4.17 -14.79 -7.75
C LEU A 165 5.37 -15.73 -7.87
N ALA A 166 5.45 -16.46 -8.98
CA ALA A 166 6.61 -17.25 -9.34
C ALA A 166 7.83 -16.36 -9.68
N GLN A 167 9.03 -16.92 -9.56
CA GLN A 167 10.27 -16.28 -10.02
C GLN A 167 10.30 -16.27 -11.55
N LYS A 168 9.65 -15.26 -12.12
CA LYS A 168 9.58 -15.00 -13.55
C LYS A 168 9.54 -13.49 -13.77
N ARG A 169 10.27 -13.04 -14.79
CA ARG A 169 10.29 -11.63 -15.21
C ARG A 169 8.93 -11.20 -15.74
N GLY A 170 8.49 -9.98 -15.40
CA GLY A 170 7.26 -9.37 -15.95
C GLY A 170 5.96 -10.03 -15.48
N ASN A 171 6.09 -11.07 -14.64
CA ASN A 171 5.03 -11.97 -14.23
C ASN A 171 3.85 -11.25 -13.58
N ILE A 172 4.12 -10.20 -12.80
CA ILE A 172 3.07 -9.39 -12.19
C ILE A 172 2.12 -8.77 -13.23
N PHE A 173 2.64 -8.19 -14.31
CA PHE A 173 1.83 -7.53 -15.34
C PHE A 173 1.14 -8.54 -16.25
N GLU A 174 1.78 -9.68 -16.53
CA GLU A 174 1.14 -10.78 -17.27
C GLU A 174 -0.01 -11.40 -16.45
N CYS A 175 0.16 -11.58 -15.14
CA CYS A 175 -0.92 -12.03 -14.26
C CYS A 175 -2.06 -11.00 -14.22
N LEU A 176 -1.77 -9.70 -14.10
CA LEU A 176 -2.79 -8.66 -14.16
C LEU A 176 -3.49 -8.60 -15.53
N ALA A 177 -2.76 -8.81 -16.63
CA ALA A 177 -3.34 -8.86 -17.96
C ALA A 177 -4.24 -10.10 -18.15
N LEU A 178 -3.83 -11.26 -17.62
CA LEU A 178 -4.67 -12.47 -17.57
C LEU A 178 -5.97 -12.21 -16.82
N LEU A 179 -5.91 -11.57 -15.65
CA LEU A 179 -7.10 -11.19 -14.88
C LEU A 179 -7.97 -10.19 -15.64
N GLY A 180 -7.37 -9.23 -16.33
CA GLY A 180 -8.08 -8.27 -17.19
C GLY A 180 -8.79 -8.95 -18.36
N LEU A 181 -8.15 -9.92 -19.02
CA LEU A 181 -8.75 -10.71 -20.11
C LEU A 181 -9.90 -11.58 -19.60
N LEU A 182 -9.71 -12.29 -18.48
CA LEU A 182 -10.76 -13.08 -17.84
C LEU A 182 -11.96 -12.22 -17.47
N SER A 183 -11.70 -11.06 -16.85
CA SER A 183 -12.76 -10.12 -16.47
C SER A 183 -13.52 -9.64 -17.69
N LYS A 184 -12.81 -9.24 -18.76
CA LYS A 184 -13.46 -8.76 -19.98
C LYS A 184 -14.28 -9.84 -20.68
N LYS A 185 -13.78 -11.08 -20.73
CA LYS A 185 -14.50 -12.24 -21.31
C LYS A 185 -15.81 -12.52 -20.57
N LEU A 186 -15.79 -12.39 -19.24
CA LEU A 186 -16.95 -12.66 -18.39
C LEU A 186 -17.87 -11.45 -18.18
N GLY A 187 -17.49 -10.26 -18.68
CA GLY A 187 -18.24 -9.02 -18.50
C GLY A 187 -18.07 -8.37 -17.13
N TYR A 188 -17.00 -8.70 -16.40
CA TYR A 188 -16.68 -8.14 -15.08
C TYR A 188 -15.92 -6.83 -15.23
N SER A 189 -16.12 -5.91 -14.28
CA SER A 189 -15.19 -4.80 -14.10
C SER A 189 -13.89 -5.29 -13.47
N PHE A 190 -12.75 -4.73 -13.87
CA PHE A 190 -11.45 -5.07 -13.30
C PHE A 190 -10.80 -3.85 -12.66
N LEU A 191 -10.37 -3.99 -11.41
CA LEU A 191 -9.66 -2.96 -10.66
C LEU A 191 -8.35 -3.51 -10.09
N ALA A 192 -7.23 -2.86 -10.37
CA ALA A 192 -5.93 -3.17 -9.78
C ALA A 192 -5.27 -1.95 -9.14
N CYS A 193 -4.98 -2.05 -7.84
CA CYS A 193 -4.28 -1.04 -7.07
C CYS A 193 -2.78 -1.33 -7.05
N LEU A 194 -2.01 -0.51 -7.77
CA LEU A 194 -0.56 -0.59 -7.92
C LEU A 194 0.18 0.20 -6.82
N PRO A 195 1.43 -0.17 -6.48
CA PRO A 195 2.21 0.52 -5.44
C PRO A 195 2.59 1.96 -5.82
N SER A 196 2.75 2.23 -7.12
CA SER A 196 3.32 3.48 -7.62
C SER A 196 2.97 3.72 -9.09
N ASP A 197 2.84 4.99 -9.46
CA ASP A 197 2.59 5.42 -10.84
C ASP A 197 3.72 5.02 -11.81
N ARG A 198 4.92 4.64 -11.29
CA ARG A 198 6.05 4.15 -12.10
C ARG A 198 5.73 2.90 -12.93
N PHE A 199 4.71 2.16 -12.52
CA PHE A 199 4.32 0.92 -13.16
C PHE A 199 3.33 1.13 -14.32
N PHE A 200 2.85 2.36 -14.55
CA PHE A 200 1.82 2.63 -15.55
C PHE A 200 2.30 2.35 -16.98
N ASP A 201 3.49 2.82 -17.34
CA ASP A 201 4.01 2.62 -18.70
C ASP A 201 4.25 1.13 -19.00
N GLN A 202 4.78 0.39 -18.02
CA GLN A 202 4.98 -1.04 -18.18
C GLN A 202 3.65 -1.79 -18.27
N ALA A 203 2.69 -1.48 -17.40
CA ALA A 203 1.36 -2.07 -17.46
C ALA A 203 0.69 -1.78 -18.81
N LYS A 204 0.78 -0.53 -19.30
CA LYS A 204 0.24 -0.13 -20.60
C LYS A 204 0.86 -0.93 -21.74
N ASN A 205 2.19 -1.08 -21.75
CA ASN A 205 2.90 -1.83 -22.77
C ASN A 205 2.49 -3.32 -22.77
N VAL A 206 2.44 -3.95 -21.60
CA VAL A 206 2.05 -5.36 -21.48
C VAL A 206 0.59 -5.57 -21.88
N PHE A 207 -0.35 -4.74 -21.39
CA PHE A 207 -1.77 -4.86 -21.73
C PHE A 207 -2.01 -4.65 -23.23
N SER A 208 -1.31 -3.70 -23.86
CA SER A 208 -1.44 -3.42 -25.29
C SER A 208 -1.05 -4.63 -26.16
N THR A 209 -0.03 -5.39 -25.74
CA THR A 209 0.36 -6.64 -26.43
C THR A 209 -0.81 -7.62 -26.51
N TYR A 210 -1.59 -7.75 -25.44
CA TYR A 210 -2.77 -8.61 -25.37
C TYR A 210 -4.06 -7.96 -25.88
N GLY A 211 -3.96 -6.76 -26.45
CA GLY A 211 -5.10 -6.03 -26.98
C GLY A 211 -6.06 -5.55 -25.89
N LEU A 212 -5.55 -5.16 -24.72
CA LEU A 212 -6.30 -4.47 -23.67
C LEU A 212 -5.86 -3.00 -23.60
N ASP A 213 -6.79 -2.09 -23.29
CA ASP A 213 -6.50 -0.68 -23.05
C ASP A 213 -6.98 -0.26 -21.63
N PRO A 214 -6.12 -0.39 -20.60
CA PRO A 214 -6.49 -0.07 -19.24
C PRO A 214 -6.58 1.44 -19.01
N LEU A 215 -7.58 1.86 -18.23
CA LEU A 215 -7.69 3.20 -17.68
C LEU A 215 -6.72 3.37 -16.51
N PHE A 216 -6.02 4.50 -16.46
CA PHE A 216 -5.11 4.81 -15.36
C PHE A 216 -5.65 5.89 -14.43
N VAL A 217 -5.41 5.74 -13.13
CA VAL A 217 -5.72 6.74 -12.09
C VAL A 217 -4.52 6.89 -11.15
N GLY A 218 -3.97 8.11 -11.07
CA GLY A 218 -2.75 8.34 -10.30
C GLY A 218 -2.40 9.82 -10.15
N SER A 219 -1.45 10.10 -9.27
CA SER A 219 -0.99 11.47 -8.99
C SER A 219 -0.14 12.07 -10.11
N SER A 220 0.54 11.21 -10.88
CA SER A 220 1.29 11.60 -12.07
C SER A 220 0.40 12.08 -13.23
N LEU A 221 -0.90 11.78 -13.18
CA LEU A 221 -1.85 12.10 -14.25
C LEU A 221 -2.54 13.45 -14.03
N GLY A 222 -2.82 14.16 -15.11
CA GLY A 222 -3.57 15.41 -15.08
C GLY A 222 -5.02 15.24 -14.60
N LYS A 223 -5.61 16.31 -14.06
CA LYS A 223 -7.01 16.32 -13.56
C LYS A 223 -8.01 15.81 -14.60
N ALA A 224 -7.84 16.20 -15.87
CA ALA A 224 -8.72 15.79 -16.96
C ALA A 224 -8.69 14.28 -17.21
N GLN A 225 -7.52 13.65 -17.12
CA GLN A 225 -7.37 12.20 -17.34
C GLN A 225 -7.94 11.41 -16.16
N ASN A 226 -7.63 11.81 -14.92
CA ASN A 226 -8.23 11.19 -13.73
C ASN A 226 -9.77 11.32 -13.73
N TYR A 227 -10.30 12.48 -14.12
CA TYR A 227 -11.74 12.67 -14.26
C TYR A 227 -12.34 11.81 -15.37
N ALA A 228 -11.67 11.69 -16.53
CA ALA A 228 -12.10 10.81 -17.61
C ALA A 228 -12.16 9.35 -17.17
N SER A 229 -11.09 8.82 -16.55
CA SER A 229 -11.04 7.45 -16.04
C SER A 229 -12.17 7.19 -15.02
N PHE A 230 -12.43 8.13 -14.12
CA PHE A 230 -13.53 8.05 -13.16
C PHE A 230 -14.89 7.98 -13.85
N LEU A 231 -15.17 8.86 -14.81
CA LEU A 231 -16.43 8.86 -15.55
C LEU A 231 -16.63 7.56 -16.35
N SER A 232 -15.55 7.02 -16.94
CA SER A 232 -15.56 5.73 -17.62
C SER A 232 -15.88 4.58 -16.66
N CYS A 233 -15.31 4.57 -15.45
CA CYS A 233 -15.63 3.55 -14.44
C CYS A 233 -17.12 3.59 -14.04
N CYS A 234 -17.70 4.79 -13.89
CA CYS A 234 -19.13 4.92 -13.59
C CYS A 234 -20.05 4.30 -14.65
N LYS A 235 -19.62 4.29 -15.92
CA LYS A 235 -20.41 3.77 -17.05
C LYS A 235 -20.40 2.23 -17.13
N GLY A 236 -19.40 1.56 -16.55
CA GLY A 236 -19.29 0.09 -16.47
C GLY A 236 -18.23 -0.51 -17.39
N GLY A 237 -17.99 -1.82 -17.29
CA GLY A 237 -17.12 -2.58 -18.23
C GLY A 237 -15.63 -2.21 -18.24
N ALA A 238 -15.20 -1.38 -17.29
CA ALA A 238 -13.88 -0.77 -17.25
C ALA A 238 -12.81 -1.71 -16.69
N ILE A 239 -11.63 -1.65 -17.29
CA ILE A 239 -10.37 -2.20 -16.77
C ILE A 239 -9.58 -1.00 -16.25
N ALA A 240 -9.47 -0.87 -14.93
CA ALA A 240 -8.85 0.27 -14.28
C ALA A 240 -7.63 -0.17 -13.45
N LEU A 241 -6.49 0.49 -13.69
CA LEU A 241 -5.28 0.36 -12.90
C LEU A 241 -4.98 1.72 -12.27
N GLY A 242 -4.49 1.73 -11.05
CA GLY A 242 -4.08 3.00 -10.46
C GLY A 242 -3.40 2.82 -9.13
N THR A 243 -2.88 3.91 -8.56
CA THR A 243 -2.30 3.88 -7.22
C THR A 243 -3.38 3.89 -6.15
N ARG A 244 -3.02 4.22 -4.90
CA ARG A 244 -3.92 4.22 -3.73
C ARG A 244 -5.31 4.84 -3.94
N ARG A 245 -5.50 5.87 -4.78
CA ARG A 245 -6.83 6.46 -5.02
C ARG A 245 -7.76 5.57 -5.86
N ALA A 246 -7.21 4.61 -6.60
CA ALA A 246 -7.99 3.68 -7.40
C ALA A 246 -8.90 2.78 -6.56
N MET A 247 -8.55 2.53 -5.28
CA MET A 247 -9.36 1.73 -4.35
C MET A 247 -10.77 2.30 -4.12
N TYR A 248 -11.01 3.56 -4.48
CA TYR A 248 -12.30 4.23 -4.36
C TYR A 248 -13.10 4.30 -5.68
N LEU A 249 -12.58 3.78 -6.79
CA LEU A 249 -13.23 3.90 -8.09
C LEU A 249 -14.59 3.19 -8.12
N PRO A 250 -15.62 3.82 -8.74
CA PRO A 250 -16.98 3.30 -8.79
C PRO A 250 -17.13 2.22 -9.86
N MET A 251 -16.47 1.08 -9.64
CA MET A 251 -16.55 -0.08 -10.52
C MET A 251 -17.94 -0.71 -10.48
N LYS A 252 -18.41 -1.26 -11.61
CA LYS A 252 -19.69 -1.98 -11.67
C LYS A 252 -19.53 -3.44 -11.30
N ASP A 253 -20.56 -4.00 -10.67
CA ASP A 253 -20.61 -5.41 -10.32
C ASP A 253 -21.00 -6.26 -11.54
N PRO A 254 -20.50 -7.50 -11.67
CA PRO A 254 -19.45 -8.12 -10.85
C PRO A 254 -18.09 -7.46 -11.05
N CYS A 255 -17.28 -7.38 -9.99
CA CYS A 255 -15.96 -6.77 -10.03
C CYS A 255 -14.88 -7.72 -9.51
N LEU A 256 -13.76 -7.78 -10.23
CA LEU A 256 -12.52 -8.41 -9.80
C LEU A 256 -11.58 -7.31 -9.30
N MET A 257 -11.28 -7.33 -8.01
CA MET A 257 -10.46 -6.33 -7.32
C MET A 257 -9.12 -6.91 -6.90
N VAL A 258 -8.02 -6.21 -7.22
CA VAL A 258 -6.66 -6.67 -6.96
C VAL A 258 -5.88 -5.60 -6.19
N ASP A 259 -5.26 -6.00 -5.09
CA ASP A 259 -4.21 -5.23 -4.43
C ASP A 259 -2.84 -5.83 -4.74
N VAL A 260 -1.91 -5.00 -5.22
CA VAL A 260 -0.60 -5.45 -5.70
C VAL A 260 0.49 -5.03 -4.72
N ASN A 261 1.20 -6.00 -4.14
CA ASN A 261 2.27 -5.79 -3.15
C ASN A 261 1.82 -4.90 -1.98
N ALA A 262 0.58 -5.05 -1.48
CA ALA A 262 -0.08 -4.14 -0.55
C ALA A 262 0.51 -4.11 0.87
N LEU A 263 1.77 -3.67 0.98
CA LEU A 263 2.59 -3.66 2.17
C LEU A 263 3.13 -2.26 2.47
N GLY A 264 2.96 -1.82 3.71
CA GLY A 264 3.51 -0.56 4.22
C GLY A 264 2.88 0.72 3.68
N GLN A 265 3.55 1.85 3.90
CA GLN A 265 3.03 3.21 3.70
C GLN A 265 2.39 3.51 2.34
N ALA A 266 2.93 2.96 1.25
CA ALA A 266 2.50 3.29 -0.11
C ALA A 266 1.00 2.99 -0.36
N PHE A 267 0.41 2.13 0.47
CA PHE A 267 -0.98 1.69 0.36
C PHE A 267 -1.93 2.43 1.29
N THR A 268 -1.46 3.42 2.04
CA THR A 268 -2.31 4.32 2.81
C THR A 268 -2.59 5.59 2.03
N ASP A 269 -3.84 6.06 2.03
CA ASP A 269 -4.25 7.30 1.33
C ASP A 269 -3.63 8.59 1.92
N GLY A 270 -2.97 8.48 3.09
CA GLY A 270 -2.16 9.53 3.73
C GLY A 270 -2.96 10.73 4.22
N MET A 271 -4.29 10.65 4.18
CA MET A 271 -5.20 11.69 4.62
C MET A 271 -6.22 11.05 5.54
N ALA A 272 -6.52 11.69 6.68
CA ALA A 272 -7.51 11.15 7.61
C ALA A 272 -8.80 10.75 6.87
N PRO A 273 -9.23 9.47 6.97
CA PRO A 273 -8.93 8.54 8.07
C PRO A 273 -7.75 7.55 7.85
N TYR A 274 -6.86 7.81 6.89
CA TYR A 274 -5.64 7.02 6.62
C TYR A 274 -5.95 5.60 6.14
N ALA A 275 -6.99 5.45 5.33
CA ALA A 275 -7.45 4.15 4.87
C ALA A 275 -6.36 3.45 4.04
N ASN A 276 -6.24 2.13 4.22
CA ASN A 276 -5.32 1.31 3.45
C ASN A 276 -6.04 0.51 2.34
N VAL A 277 -5.36 0.28 1.23
CA VAL A 277 -5.91 -0.41 0.05
C VAL A 277 -6.47 -1.79 0.38
N ARG A 278 -5.73 -2.59 1.15
CA ARG A 278 -6.07 -3.98 1.47
C ARG A 278 -7.44 -4.07 2.13
N ASP A 279 -7.67 -3.25 3.16
CA ASP A 279 -8.90 -3.30 3.94
C ASP A 279 -10.05 -2.60 3.21
N VAL A 280 -9.77 -1.53 2.43
CA VAL A 280 -10.79 -0.93 1.57
C VAL A 280 -11.32 -1.95 0.55
N LEU A 281 -10.46 -2.69 -0.14
CA LEU A 281 -10.91 -3.72 -1.07
C LEU A 281 -11.62 -4.87 -0.35
N SER A 282 -11.21 -5.22 0.87
CA SER A 282 -11.90 -6.25 1.69
C SER A 282 -13.30 -5.81 2.11
N ILE A 283 -13.49 -4.55 2.52
CA ILE A 283 -14.79 -3.97 2.83
C ILE A 283 -15.69 -4.00 1.60
N ARG A 284 -15.18 -3.55 0.45
CA ARG A 284 -15.92 -3.55 -0.83
C ARG A 284 -16.31 -4.96 -1.25
N HIS A 285 -15.40 -5.92 -1.14
CA HIS A 285 -15.65 -7.33 -1.45
C HIS A 285 -16.75 -7.90 -0.55
N LYS A 286 -16.71 -7.63 0.76
CA LYS A 286 -17.77 -8.04 1.70
C LYS A 286 -19.14 -7.46 1.35
N ASN A 287 -19.18 -6.19 0.94
CA ASN A 287 -20.44 -5.49 0.64
C ASN A 287 -21.03 -5.87 -0.73
N ARG A 288 -20.20 -6.11 -1.74
CA ARG A 288 -20.63 -6.29 -3.13
C ARG A 288 -20.61 -7.72 -3.62
N GLY A 289 -19.83 -8.58 -2.99
CA GLY A 289 -19.46 -9.88 -3.55
C GLY A 289 -18.41 -9.76 -4.66
N GLY A 290 -18.23 -10.83 -5.42
CA GLY A 290 -17.24 -10.91 -6.50
C GLY A 290 -15.91 -11.47 -6.02
N ILE A 291 -14.82 -11.14 -6.71
CA ILE A 291 -13.51 -11.73 -6.43
C ILE A 291 -12.52 -10.67 -5.99
N ARG A 292 -11.76 -11.00 -4.94
CA ARG A 292 -10.67 -10.18 -4.46
C ARG A 292 -9.37 -10.97 -4.44
N ILE A 293 -8.28 -10.37 -4.90
CA ILE A 293 -6.96 -11.00 -4.98
C ILE A 293 -5.92 -10.08 -4.36
N SER A 294 -5.16 -10.60 -3.39
CA SER A 294 -3.92 -9.96 -2.94
C SER A 294 -2.77 -10.63 -3.67
N ILE A 295 -2.06 -9.89 -4.53
CA ILE A 295 -0.97 -10.43 -5.37
C ILE A 295 0.37 -9.85 -4.94
N SER A 296 1.33 -10.72 -4.66
CA SER A 296 2.66 -10.33 -4.18
C SER A 296 3.70 -11.40 -4.50
N TYR A 297 4.99 -11.08 -4.36
CA TYR A 297 6.03 -12.12 -4.36
C TYR A 297 6.13 -12.84 -3.02
N CYS A 298 5.84 -12.12 -1.93
CA CYS A 298 5.67 -12.68 -0.60
C CYS A 298 4.50 -11.98 0.08
N HIS A 299 3.45 -12.73 0.40
CA HIS A 299 2.35 -12.23 1.20
C HIS A 299 2.77 -11.96 2.66
N ALA A 300 1.99 -11.15 3.39
CA ALA A 300 2.24 -10.83 4.80
C ALA A 300 1.42 -11.70 5.76
N ALA A 301 1.66 -11.54 7.06
CA ALA A 301 0.97 -12.31 8.11
C ALA A 301 -0.56 -12.24 7.99
N GLU A 302 -1.12 -11.13 7.54
CA GLU A 302 -2.57 -10.97 7.40
C GLU A 302 -3.16 -11.85 6.30
N GLN A 303 -2.49 -11.93 5.16
CA GLN A 303 -2.83 -12.87 4.09
C GLN A 303 -2.64 -14.32 4.55
N GLU A 304 -1.55 -14.63 5.26
CA GLU A 304 -1.31 -15.96 5.82
C GLU A 304 -2.43 -16.36 6.80
N LYS A 305 -2.92 -15.42 7.62
CA LYS A 305 -4.07 -15.64 8.49
C LYS A 305 -5.32 -16.01 7.69
N TRP A 306 -5.59 -15.31 6.57
CA TRP A 306 -6.74 -15.66 5.71
C TRP A 306 -6.65 -17.06 5.13
N LEU A 307 -5.44 -17.50 4.75
CA LEU A 307 -5.21 -18.86 4.27
C LEU A 307 -5.47 -19.90 5.37
N ARG A 308 -4.96 -19.67 6.59
CA ARG A 308 -5.18 -20.59 7.73
C ARG A 308 -6.64 -20.65 8.18
N GLU A 309 -7.33 -19.52 8.12
CA GLU A 309 -8.77 -19.41 8.42
C GLU A 309 -9.66 -19.87 7.27
N LYS A 310 -9.08 -20.22 6.11
CA LYS A 310 -9.78 -20.63 4.88
C LYS A 310 -10.77 -19.58 4.37
N THR A 311 -10.54 -18.31 4.69
CA THR A 311 -11.28 -17.17 4.15
C THR A 311 -10.74 -16.73 2.79
N ALA A 312 -9.54 -17.19 2.43
CA ALA A 312 -8.98 -17.06 1.10
C ALA A 312 -8.41 -18.40 0.58
N LEU A 313 -8.40 -18.57 -0.73
CA LEU A 313 -7.72 -19.67 -1.41
C LEU A 313 -6.32 -19.24 -1.85
N HIS A 314 -5.39 -20.21 -1.94
CA HIS A 314 -4.00 -19.94 -2.28
C HIS A 314 -3.70 -20.25 -3.74
N ILE A 315 -3.09 -19.29 -4.44
CA ILE A 315 -2.47 -19.48 -5.75
C ILE A 315 -0.96 -19.32 -5.56
N PHE A 316 -0.19 -20.38 -5.84
CA PHE A 316 1.24 -20.42 -5.58
C PHE A 316 1.99 -21.15 -6.69
N PRO A 317 3.30 -20.92 -6.88
CA PRO A 317 4.08 -21.57 -7.92
C PRO A 317 4.09 -23.10 -7.74
N SER A 318 3.78 -23.82 -8.81
CA SER A 318 3.75 -25.30 -8.84
C SER A 318 5.14 -25.93 -8.86
N SER A 319 6.17 -25.16 -9.22
CA SER A 319 7.53 -25.63 -9.42
C SER A 319 8.51 -24.79 -8.59
N PRO A 320 9.66 -25.38 -8.17
CA PRO A 320 10.73 -24.63 -7.53
C PRO A 320 11.19 -23.45 -8.39
N ALA A 321 11.65 -22.39 -7.73
CA ALA A 321 12.25 -21.25 -8.40
C ALA A 321 13.45 -21.70 -9.28
N PRO A 322 13.53 -21.26 -10.55
CA PRO A 322 14.59 -21.66 -11.47
C PRO A 322 15.99 -21.23 -11.02
N LEU A 323 16.12 -20.11 -10.30
CA LEU A 323 17.38 -19.58 -9.81
C LEU A 323 17.36 -19.53 -8.29
N ARG A 324 18.20 -20.36 -7.66
CA ARG A 324 18.42 -20.32 -6.21
C ARG A 324 19.38 -19.17 -5.86
N PRO A 325 18.96 -18.18 -5.06
CA PRO A 325 19.85 -17.13 -4.57
C PRO A 325 21.04 -17.69 -3.80
N VAL A 326 22.22 -17.10 -4.03
CA VAL A 326 23.43 -17.41 -3.26
C VAL A 326 23.63 -16.34 -2.19
N CYS A 327 23.49 -16.74 -0.93
CA CYS A 327 23.59 -15.84 0.22
C CYS A 327 25.01 -15.84 0.82
N PHE A 328 25.56 -14.66 1.02
CA PHE A 328 26.85 -14.44 1.67
C PHE A 328 26.65 -13.68 2.99
N SER A 329 26.86 -14.40 4.10
CA SER A 329 26.92 -13.78 5.42
C SER A 329 28.23 -12.99 5.58
N ARG A 330 28.25 -12.08 6.55
CA ARG A 330 29.46 -11.32 6.86
C ARG A 330 30.63 -12.21 7.25
N ASP A 331 30.40 -13.18 8.14
CA ASP A 331 31.49 -14.05 8.62
C ASP A 331 32.08 -14.86 7.46
N ARG A 332 31.23 -15.34 6.53
CA ARG A 332 31.69 -16.01 5.30
C ARG A 332 32.52 -15.11 4.39
N LEU A 333 32.13 -13.84 4.23
CA LEU A 333 32.92 -12.88 3.45
C LEU A 333 34.27 -12.58 4.11
N LEU A 334 34.31 -12.47 5.44
CA LEU A 334 35.56 -12.28 6.19
C LEU A 334 36.50 -13.49 6.06
N GLU A 335 35.96 -14.71 6.11
CA GLU A 335 36.72 -15.95 5.86
C GLU A 335 37.32 -15.98 4.45
N MET A 336 36.62 -15.40 3.46
CA MET A 336 37.11 -15.24 2.09
C MET A 336 38.14 -14.11 1.93
N GLY A 337 38.49 -13.39 3.01
CA GLY A 337 39.44 -12.29 2.98
C GLY A 337 38.86 -10.93 2.56
N ASP A 338 37.55 -10.84 2.34
CA ASP A 338 36.90 -9.58 1.99
C ASP A 338 36.78 -8.64 3.19
N ARG A 339 36.95 -7.34 2.94
CA ARG A 339 36.68 -6.31 3.94
C ARG A 339 35.27 -5.77 3.77
N PHE A 340 34.48 -5.88 4.82
CA PHE A 340 33.07 -5.49 4.85
C PHE A 340 32.78 -4.00 4.57
N VAL A 341 33.80 -3.14 4.63
CA VAL A 341 33.69 -1.72 4.26
C VAL A 341 33.48 -1.56 2.75
N HIS A 342 33.86 -2.57 1.96
CA HIS A 342 33.81 -2.56 0.51
C HIS A 342 32.83 -3.58 -0.08
N LEU A 343 32.54 -3.45 -1.37
CA LEU A 343 31.87 -4.47 -2.16
C LEU A 343 32.73 -5.75 -2.20
N PRO A 344 32.14 -6.94 -1.96
CA PRO A 344 32.86 -8.20 -1.97
C PRO A 344 33.58 -8.48 -3.29
N SER A 345 34.78 -9.03 -3.23
CA SER A 345 35.61 -9.34 -4.41
C SER A 345 34.89 -10.27 -5.38
N LEU A 346 34.16 -11.26 -4.86
CA LEU A 346 33.32 -12.17 -5.67
C LEU A 346 32.26 -11.42 -6.49
N LEU A 347 31.62 -10.40 -5.91
CA LEU A 347 30.66 -9.59 -6.64
C LEU A 347 31.35 -8.79 -7.74
N VAL A 348 32.49 -8.16 -7.43
CA VAL A 348 33.27 -7.38 -8.39
C VAL A 348 33.73 -8.25 -9.56
N GLU A 349 34.16 -9.49 -9.30
CA GLU A 349 34.53 -10.46 -10.34
C GLU A 349 33.36 -10.81 -11.27
N GLU A 350 32.17 -11.08 -10.71
CA GLU A 350 30.98 -11.36 -11.51
C GLU A 350 30.56 -10.13 -12.35
N LEU A 351 30.67 -8.92 -11.78
CA LEU A 351 30.40 -7.68 -12.52
C LEU A 351 31.37 -7.48 -13.69
N ARG A 352 32.67 -7.77 -13.50
CA ARG A 352 33.67 -7.72 -14.58
C ARG A 352 33.37 -8.74 -15.67
N LYS A 353 32.99 -9.96 -15.28
CA LYS A 353 32.61 -11.02 -16.22
C LYS A 353 31.42 -10.59 -17.09
N ASN A 354 30.33 -10.13 -16.47
CA ASN A 354 29.16 -9.64 -17.20
C ASN A 354 29.49 -8.42 -18.07
N GLY A 355 30.31 -7.50 -17.56
CA GLY A 355 30.79 -6.34 -18.31
C GLY A 355 31.51 -6.73 -19.60
N ASN A 356 32.42 -7.72 -19.52
CA ASN A 356 33.15 -8.24 -20.68
C ASN A 356 32.24 -8.96 -21.69
N GLU A 357 31.20 -9.65 -21.22
CA GLU A 357 30.22 -10.35 -22.06
C GLU A 357 29.11 -9.41 -22.61
N GLY A 358 29.13 -8.12 -22.25
CA GLY A 358 28.10 -7.15 -22.63
C GLY A 358 26.74 -7.35 -21.92
N LYS A 359 26.71 -8.15 -20.86
CA LYS A 359 25.52 -8.46 -20.05
C LYS A 359 25.26 -7.40 -18.99
N LYS A 360 23.99 -7.12 -18.70
CA LYS A 360 23.59 -6.16 -17.67
C LYS A 360 23.52 -6.80 -16.28
N SER A 361 23.99 -6.07 -15.27
CA SER A 361 23.90 -6.45 -13.85
C SER A 361 23.17 -5.38 -13.05
N LEU A 362 22.36 -5.79 -12.08
CA LEU A 362 21.65 -4.91 -11.16
C LEU A 362 22.19 -5.06 -9.74
N LEU A 363 22.59 -3.95 -9.12
CA LEU A 363 22.86 -3.85 -7.70
C LEU A 363 21.69 -3.16 -6.99
N VAL A 364 21.03 -3.88 -6.11
CA VAL A 364 19.88 -3.38 -5.34
C VAL A 364 20.36 -2.92 -3.98
N CYS A 365 20.25 -1.61 -3.74
CA CYS A 365 20.50 -1.02 -2.44
C CYS A 365 19.25 -1.10 -1.53
N PRO A 366 19.43 -1.19 -0.21
CA PRO A 366 18.32 -1.21 0.74
C PRO A 366 17.50 0.08 0.69
N ALA A 367 16.23 -0.01 1.11
CA ALA A 367 15.30 1.10 1.05
C ALA A 367 15.67 2.22 2.04
N GLY A 368 15.62 3.48 1.57
CA GLY A 368 16.00 4.68 2.31
C GLY A 368 17.30 5.28 1.77
N SER A 369 17.26 6.54 1.33
CA SER A 369 18.46 7.23 0.86
C SER A 369 19.50 7.38 1.99
N ASP A 370 20.77 7.25 1.61
CA ASP A 370 21.96 7.52 2.43
C ASP A 370 21.90 7.05 3.89
N ILE A 371 21.90 5.73 4.05
CA ILE A 371 22.03 5.11 5.36
C ILE A 371 23.47 5.28 5.82
N THR A 372 23.68 5.98 6.93
CA THR A 372 24.99 6.02 7.60
C THR A 372 25.02 4.99 8.71
N LEU A 373 25.93 4.04 8.58
CA LEU A 373 26.23 3.04 9.59
C LEU A 373 27.48 3.41 10.34
N PHE A 374 27.52 3.08 11.62
CA PHE A 374 28.70 3.26 12.44
C PHE A 374 29.32 1.90 12.74
N LEU A 375 30.60 1.75 12.42
CA LEU A 375 31.36 0.53 12.60
C LEU A 375 32.45 0.73 13.66
N CYS A 376 32.74 -0.35 14.38
CA CYS A 376 33.93 -0.46 15.21
C CYS A 376 35.20 -0.37 14.33
N PRO A 377 36.16 0.52 14.61
CA PRO A 377 37.38 0.62 13.81
C PRO A 377 38.29 -0.62 13.92
N LYS A 378 38.15 -1.42 14.99
CA LYS A 378 38.99 -2.59 15.25
C LYS A 378 38.48 -3.87 14.58
N CYS A 379 37.18 -4.13 14.63
CA CYS A 379 36.59 -5.40 14.15
C CYS A 379 35.47 -5.21 13.11
N SER A 380 35.20 -3.98 12.69
CA SER A 380 34.14 -3.61 11.73
C SER A 380 32.74 -4.08 12.13
N ALA A 381 32.50 -4.38 13.42
CA ALA A 381 31.17 -4.70 13.92
C ALA A 381 30.28 -3.45 13.97
N PHE A 382 29.00 -3.62 13.63
CA PHE A 382 28.02 -2.54 13.67
C PHE A 382 27.75 -2.06 15.09
N MET A 383 27.77 -0.75 15.26
CA MET A 383 27.48 -0.15 16.56
C MET A 383 25.99 0.15 16.65
N ARG A 384 25.37 -0.35 17.72
CA ARG A 384 23.94 -0.17 18.03
C ARG A 384 23.78 0.29 19.45
N CYS A 385 22.77 1.12 19.70
CA CYS A 385 22.40 1.53 21.06
C CYS A 385 22.08 0.34 21.96
N LYS A 386 22.24 0.51 23.28
CA LYS A 386 21.83 -0.48 24.28
C LYS A 386 20.35 -0.89 24.12
N CYS A 387 19.48 0.02 23.64
CA CYS A 387 18.09 -0.27 23.29
C CYS A 387 17.92 -1.00 21.93
N LYS A 388 19.02 -1.49 21.35
CA LYS A 388 19.15 -2.11 20.02
C LYS A 388 18.82 -1.21 18.82
N GLY A 389 18.48 0.07 19.04
CA GLY A 389 18.20 1.01 17.96
C GLY A 389 19.45 1.43 17.17
N SER A 390 19.28 1.67 15.87
CA SER A 390 20.32 2.14 14.95
C SER A 390 20.83 3.53 15.32
N LEU A 391 21.99 3.92 14.80
CA LEU A 391 22.64 5.19 15.10
C LEU A 391 22.54 6.15 13.92
N LYS A 392 22.40 7.44 14.21
CA LYS A 392 22.34 8.53 13.22
C LYS A 392 23.29 9.65 13.63
N SER A 393 23.94 10.26 12.66
CA SER A 393 24.69 11.50 12.86
C SER A 393 23.76 12.72 12.78
N LYS A 394 23.89 13.67 13.70
CA LYS A 394 23.29 15.01 13.59
C LYS A 394 24.30 16.05 14.09
N GLY A 395 24.85 16.85 13.19
CA GLY A 395 25.95 17.77 13.50
C GLY A 395 27.20 17.02 13.99
N LYS A 396 27.74 17.40 15.15
CA LYS A 396 28.90 16.72 15.79
C LYS A 396 28.52 15.57 16.73
N GLY A 397 27.24 15.18 16.80
CA GLY A 397 26.75 14.18 17.74
C GLY A 397 26.17 12.93 17.06
N ILE A 398 26.32 11.78 17.71
CA ILE A 398 25.69 10.51 17.31
C ILE A 398 24.50 10.25 18.25
N PHE A 399 23.36 9.92 17.67
CA PHE A 399 22.10 9.70 18.38
C PHE A 399 21.46 8.37 17.97
N CYS A 400 20.75 7.72 18.89
CA CYS A 400 19.97 6.53 18.55
C CYS A 400 18.68 6.89 17.79
N SER A 401 18.34 6.20 16.71
CA SER A 401 17.07 6.41 15.98
C SER A 401 15.84 6.03 16.80
N ARG A 402 15.97 5.07 17.72
CA ARG A 402 14.87 4.55 18.55
C ARG A 402 14.66 5.38 19.82
N CYS A 403 15.66 5.46 20.69
CA CYS A 403 15.53 6.18 21.97
C CYS A 403 16.01 7.64 21.92
N ARG A 404 16.60 8.09 20.79
CA ARG A 404 17.11 9.46 20.56
C ARG A 404 18.12 10.00 21.57
N LYS A 405 18.59 9.18 22.52
CA LYS A 405 19.71 9.50 23.41
C LYS A 405 20.99 9.72 22.62
N ARG A 406 21.70 10.81 22.92
CA ARG A 406 23.06 11.08 22.45
C ARG A 406 24.01 10.03 22.99
N GLN A 407 24.93 9.56 22.15
CA GLN A 407 25.89 8.53 22.47
C GLN A 407 27.29 9.12 22.33
N ASN A 408 28.03 9.23 23.45
CA ASN A 408 29.35 9.87 23.47
C ASN A 408 30.49 8.85 23.44
N GLU A 409 30.26 7.64 23.95
CA GLU A 409 31.22 6.54 24.02
C GLU A 409 30.49 5.20 23.83
N TRP A 410 31.20 4.22 23.29
CA TRP A 410 30.67 2.89 22.99
C TRP A 410 31.59 1.78 23.43
N VAL A 411 31.02 0.69 23.93
CA VAL A 411 31.72 -0.58 24.08
C VAL A 411 31.26 -1.51 22.96
N CYS A 412 32.19 -1.98 22.13
CA CYS A 412 31.88 -2.91 21.06
C CYS A 412 31.45 -4.27 21.62
N TYR A 413 30.24 -4.72 21.28
CA TYR A 413 29.72 -6.02 21.73
C TYR A 413 30.51 -7.23 21.21
N LYS A 414 31.24 -7.10 20.08
CA LYS A 414 32.00 -8.19 19.47
C LYS A 414 33.43 -8.30 20.02
N CYS A 415 34.14 -7.19 20.19
CA CYS A 415 35.55 -7.19 20.57
C CYS A 415 35.88 -6.51 21.91
N GLY A 416 34.88 -5.96 22.60
CA GLY A 416 35.04 -5.30 23.91
C GLY A 416 35.73 -3.92 23.85
N ALA A 417 36.14 -3.43 22.68
CA ALA A 417 36.83 -2.15 22.57
C ALA A 417 35.93 -0.97 22.97
N THR A 418 36.43 -0.11 23.85
CA THR A 418 35.82 1.19 24.18
C THR A 418 36.24 2.22 23.15
N ILE A 419 35.26 2.82 22.47
CA ILE A 419 35.46 3.70 21.32
C ILE A 419 34.71 5.01 21.56
N PRO A 420 35.39 6.17 21.53
CA PRO A 420 34.71 7.45 21.60
C PRO A 420 33.85 7.65 20.34
N SER A 421 32.76 8.40 20.46
CA SER A 421 31.80 8.62 19.37
C SER A 421 32.43 9.14 18.07
N TYR A 422 33.46 9.99 18.15
CA TYR A 422 34.20 10.49 16.98
C TYR A 422 35.16 9.46 16.35
N GLY A 423 35.48 8.36 17.04
CA GLY A 423 36.33 7.28 16.54
C GLY A 423 35.56 6.19 15.80
N LEU A 424 34.24 6.34 15.64
CA LEU A 424 33.42 5.41 14.88
C LEU A 424 33.60 5.63 13.38
N VAL A 425 33.74 4.53 12.63
CA VAL A 425 33.82 4.58 11.17
C VAL A 425 32.41 4.73 10.61
N ALA A 426 32.14 5.84 9.92
CA ALA A 426 30.87 6.08 9.26
C ALA A 426 30.90 5.49 7.84
N LEU A 427 30.16 4.41 7.63
CA LEU A 427 29.94 3.81 6.31
C LEU A 427 28.62 4.33 5.75
N LYS A 428 28.69 5.11 4.66
CA LYS A 428 27.50 5.55 3.92
C LYS A 428 27.15 4.49 2.87
N ARG A 429 25.89 4.07 2.85
CA ARG A 429 25.33 3.16 1.85
C ARG A 429 24.17 3.83 1.12
N GLY A 430 24.12 3.61 -0.19
CA GLY A 430 23.12 4.17 -1.08
C GLY A 430 23.61 4.10 -2.53
N PRO A 431 22.73 4.30 -3.52
CA PRO A 431 23.09 4.16 -4.93
C PRO A 431 24.28 5.03 -5.35
N GLU A 432 24.35 6.28 -4.88
CA GLU A 432 25.44 7.20 -5.21
C GLU A 432 26.78 6.73 -4.64
N HIS A 433 26.81 6.31 -3.38
CA HIS A 433 28.01 5.81 -2.70
C HIS A 433 28.50 4.49 -3.31
N VAL A 434 27.59 3.58 -3.65
CA VAL A 434 27.94 2.32 -4.34
C VAL A 434 28.47 2.61 -5.75
N LYS A 435 27.87 3.55 -6.50
CA LYS A 435 28.37 3.97 -7.82
C LYS A 435 29.78 4.55 -7.72
N GLU A 436 30.06 5.37 -6.71
CA GLU A 436 31.39 5.94 -6.49
C GLU A 436 32.42 4.86 -6.18
N GLU A 437 32.05 3.90 -5.32
CA GLU A 437 32.90 2.76 -5.00
C GLU A 437 33.22 1.91 -6.25
N LEU A 438 32.24 1.67 -7.11
CA LEU A 438 32.41 0.92 -8.35
C LEU A 438 33.38 1.60 -9.34
N LYS A 439 33.48 2.93 -9.37
CA LYS A 439 34.44 3.63 -10.24
C LYS A 439 35.90 3.29 -9.90
N GLY A 440 36.18 2.97 -8.63
CA GLY A 440 37.51 2.52 -8.20
C GLY A 440 37.77 1.03 -8.47
N LEU A 441 36.73 0.23 -8.70
CA LEU A 441 36.80 -1.23 -8.77
C LEU A 441 36.65 -1.79 -10.20
N LEU A 442 35.96 -1.06 -11.08
CA LEU A 442 35.63 -1.47 -12.45
C LEU A 442 36.16 -0.47 -13.48
N LYS A 443 36.39 -0.96 -14.72
CA LYS A 443 36.70 -0.08 -15.86
C LYS A 443 35.41 0.59 -16.35
N GLU A 444 35.53 1.76 -16.98
CA GLU A 444 34.39 2.54 -17.48
C GLU A 444 33.48 1.72 -18.43
N LYS A 445 34.08 0.85 -19.25
CA LYS A 445 33.32 -0.05 -20.15
C LYS A 445 32.42 -1.04 -19.41
N ASP A 446 32.85 -1.54 -18.25
CA ASP A 446 32.11 -2.53 -17.47
C ASP A 446 31.04 -1.82 -16.63
N LEU A 447 31.37 -0.62 -16.12
CA LEU A 447 30.46 0.21 -15.33
C LEU A 447 29.18 0.60 -16.09
N LYS A 448 29.24 0.79 -17.42
CA LYS A 448 28.06 1.05 -18.28
C LYS A 448 27.04 -0.09 -18.26
N ASN A 449 27.44 -1.28 -17.82
CA ASN A 449 26.59 -2.46 -17.72
C ASN A 449 26.10 -2.75 -16.30
N VAL A 450 26.40 -1.88 -15.34
CA VAL A 450 25.96 -2.02 -13.95
C VAL A 450 24.95 -0.94 -13.61
N ASP A 451 23.73 -1.36 -13.32
CA ASP A 451 22.71 -0.49 -12.75
C ASP A 451 22.73 -0.57 -11.23
N VAL A 452 22.60 0.57 -10.59
CA VAL A 452 22.53 0.65 -9.13
C VAL A 452 21.30 1.45 -8.75
N SER A 453 20.37 0.80 -8.07
CA SER A 453 19.05 1.35 -7.76
C SER A 453 18.60 0.96 -6.35
N LEU A 454 17.70 1.77 -5.79
CA LEU A 454 16.91 1.37 -4.63
C LEU A 454 15.90 0.30 -5.06
N ALA A 455 15.54 -0.62 -4.16
CA ALA A 455 14.50 -1.61 -4.41
C ALA A 455 13.18 -1.00 -4.93
N SER A 456 12.80 0.17 -4.39
CA SER A 456 11.61 0.93 -4.81
C SER A 456 11.73 1.65 -6.16
N SER A 457 12.87 1.57 -6.84
CA SER A 457 13.19 2.33 -8.05
C SER A 457 13.87 1.48 -9.13
N ILE A 458 13.78 0.15 -9.02
CA ILE A 458 14.30 -0.78 -10.02
C ILE A 458 13.57 -0.60 -11.36
N ASP A 459 14.35 -0.53 -12.46
CA ASP A 459 13.87 -0.63 -13.84
C ASP A 459 13.61 -2.10 -14.19
N GLN A 460 12.46 -2.39 -14.80
CA GLN A 460 11.91 -3.73 -14.97
C GLN A 460 12.39 -4.41 -16.28
N ARG A 461 13.69 -4.27 -16.53
CA ARG A 461 14.42 -4.84 -17.67
C ARG A 461 15.13 -6.15 -17.27
N PRO A 462 15.63 -6.95 -18.23
CA PRO A 462 16.30 -8.21 -17.90
C PRO A 462 17.73 -7.93 -17.42
N TYR A 463 18.16 -8.68 -16.41
CA TYR A 463 19.53 -8.66 -15.90
C TYR A 463 20.08 -10.07 -15.86
N SER A 464 21.33 -10.28 -16.28
CA SER A 464 21.99 -11.56 -16.11
C SER A 464 22.28 -11.82 -14.63
N LEU A 465 22.71 -10.78 -13.91
CA LEU A 465 22.97 -10.82 -12.47
C LEU A 465 22.10 -9.80 -11.73
N VAL A 466 21.47 -10.24 -10.65
CA VAL A 466 20.90 -9.36 -9.62
C VAL A 466 21.62 -9.60 -8.30
N ALA A 467 22.21 -8.56 -7.72
CA ALA A 467 22.84 -8.62 -6.40
C ALA A 467 22.14 -7.66 -5.45
N ILE A 468 21.61 -8.20 -4.36
CA ILE A 468 20.97 -7.44 -3.28
C ILE A 468 22.04 -7.14 -2.24
N LEU A 469 22.28 -5.85 -2.02
CA LEU A 469 23.34 -5.36 -1.16
C LEU A 469 22.82 -5.05 0.23
N ASP A 470 23.71 -5.21 1.21
CA ASP A 470 23.51 -4.82 2.60
C ASP A 470 22.15 -5.28 3.16
N ALA A 471 21.80 -6.55 2.90
CA ALA A 471 20.51 -7.15 3.23
C ALA A 471 20.05 -6.82 4.66
N TRP A 472 20.98 -6.88 5.62
CA TRP A 472 20.75 -6.60 7.03
C TRP A 472 20.24 -5.17 7.32
N LEU A 473 20.52 -4.18 6.45
CA LEU A 473 20.03 -2.81 6.60
C LEU A 473 18.52 -2.71 6.44
N SER A 474 17.97 -3.64 5.68
CA SER A 474 16.55 -3.67 5.35
C SER A 474 15.67 -3.91 6.59
N PHE A 475 16.25 -4.49 7.66
CA PHE A 475 15.58 -4.77 8.94
C PHE A 475 15.59 -3.62 9.95
N PHE A 476 16.17 -2.45 9.62
CA PHE A 476 16.20 -1.32 10.56
C PHE A 476 14.94 -0.45 10.52
N SER A 477 13.96 -0.82 9.69
CA SER A 477 12.64 -0.18 9.68
C SER A 477 11.87 -0.49 10.98
N LEU A 478 11.03 0.45 11.42
CA LEU A 478 10.14 0.30 12.59
C LEU A 478 8.71 -0.06 12.18
N ASN A 479 8.51 -0.50 10.92
CA ASN A 479 7.20 -0.88 10.41
C ASN A 479 6.82 -2.28 10.91
N LEU A 480 5.52 -2.53 11.08
CA LEU A 480 4.99 -3.83 11.53
C LEU A 480 5.20 -4.94 10.50
N ASP A 481 5.29 -4.58 9.22
CA ASP A 481 5.51 -5.52 8.10
C ASP A 481 6.84 -5.26 7.41
N ALA A 482 7.84 -4.78 8.16
CA ALA A 482 9.14 -4.46 7.62
C ALA A 482 9.76 -5.68 6.92
N GLU A 483 9.81 -6.81 7.61
CA GLU A 483 10.41 -8.05 7.15
C GLU A 483 9.70 -8.61 5.90
N SER A 484 8.37 -8.66 5.90
CA SER A 484 7.59 -9.12 4.74
C SER A 484 7.79 -8.22 3.53
N LYS A 485 7.81 -6.89 3.74
CA LYS A 485 8.08 -5.93 2.67
C LYS A 485 9.48 -6.09 2.09
N VAL A 486 10.47 -6.38 2.94
CA VAL A 486 11.86 -6.61 2.53
C VAL A 486 11.96 -7.89 1.71
N LEU A 487 11.40 -8.99 2.20
CA LEU A 487 11.38 -10.26 1.49
C LEU A 487 10.68 -10.13 0.12
N ASN A 488 9.50 -9.47 0.08
CA ASN A 488 8.79 -9.20 -1.16
C ASN A 488 9.64 -8.40 -2.15
N SER A 489 10.36 -7.38 -1.67
CA SER A 489 11.24 -6.54 -2.51
C SER A 489 12.46 -7.32 -3.03
N TRP A 490 13.01 -8.22 -2.22
CA TRP A 490 14.11 -9.10 -2.63
C TRP A 490 13.67 -10.10 -3.68
N MET A 491 12.51 -10.74 -3.49
CA MET A 491 11.94 -11.67 -4.46
C MET A 491 11.56 -10.95 -5.76
N GLU A 492 10.96 -9.75 -5.69
CA GLU A 492 10.69 -8.92 -6.86
C GLU A 492 11.97 -8.65 -7.65
N ALA A 493 13.04 -8.18 -6.98
CA ALA A 493 14.33 -7.94 -7.62
C ALA A 493 14.94 -9.21 -8.23
N ALA A 494 14.94 -10.32 -7.47
CA ALA A 494 15.49 -11.60 -7.91
C ALA A 494 14.74 -12.16 -9.13
N SER A 495 13.45 -11.85 -9.31
CA SER A 495 12.67 -12.26 -10.48
C SER A 495 13.11 -11.63 -11.80
N LEU A 496 13.95 -10.58 -11.74
CA LEU A 496 14.53 -9.92 -12.92
C LEU A 496 15.81 -10.58 -13.42
N ALA A 497 16.39 -11.50 -12.63
CA ALA A 497 17.61 -12.22 -12.99
C ALA A 497 17.33 -13.34 -13.99
N SER A 498 18.20 -13.50 -14.99
CA SER A 498 18.17 -14.63 -15.92
C SER A 498 19.22 -15.69 -15.66
N GLU A 499 20.32 -15.37 -14.97
CA GLU A 499 21.42 -16.31 -14.74
C GLU A 499 21.80 -16.46 -13.26
N LYS A 500 21.89 -15.36 -12.50
CA LYS A 500 22.42 -15.40 -11.13
C LYS A 500 21.77 -14.39 -10.20
N VAL A 501 21.50 -14.82 -8.97
CA VAL A 501 21.02 -13.98 -7.87
C VAL A 501 21.99 -14.09 -6.70
N ILE A 502 22.45 -12.96 -6.19
CA ILE A 502 23.35 -12.88 -5.03
C ILE A 502 22.70 -12.04 -3.93
N LEU A 503 22.72 -12.52 -2.70
CA LEU A 503 22.37 -11.74 -1.52
C LEU A 503 23.62 -11.52 -0.68
N ILE A 504 23.98 -10.25 -0.47
CA ILE A 504 25.08 -9.88 0.42
C ILE A 504 24.47 -9.41 1.73
N GLY A 505 24.56 -10.26 2.74
CA GLY A 505 24.23 -9.93 4.10
C GLY A 505 23.58 -11.00 4.94
N GLU A 506 23.40 -10.64 6.21
CA GLU A 506 22.69 -11.43 7.20
C GLU A 506 21.20 -11.14 7.13
N GLY A 507 20.40 -12.17 7.38
CA GLY A 507 18.96 -12.10 7.56
C GLY A 507 18.52 -13.15 8.57
N GLN A 508 17.29 -13.04 9.03
CA GLN A 508 16.70 -14.06 9.86
C GLN A 508 16.60 -15.39 9.10
N LYS A 509 16.78 -16.52 9.79
CA LYS A 509 16.79 -17.86 9.20
C LYS A 509 15.55 -18.17 8.36
N GLU A 510 14.36 -17.90 8.89
CA GLU A 510 13.08 -18.20 8.23
C GLU A 510 12.91 -17.34 6.97
N LEU A 511 13.29 -16.07 7.04
CA LEU A 511 13.26 -15.15 5.90
C LEU A 511 14.24 -15.57 4.80
N LEU A 512 15.48 -15.92 5.16
CA LEU A 512 16.47 -16.43 4.20
C LEU A 512 16.02 -17.76 3.57
N SER A 513 15.41 -18.65 4.37
CA SER A 513 14.85 -19.91 3.89
C SER A 513 13.73 -19.68 2.86
N SER A 514 12.85 -18.71 3.11
CA SER A 514 11.82 -18.30 2.16
C SER A 514 12.38 -17.69 0.89
N PHE A 515 13.40 -16.83 1.02
CA PHE A 515 14.04 -16.21 -0.14
C PHE A 515 14.79 -17.24 -1.01
N GLU A 516 15.57 -18.12 -0.38
CA GLU A 516 16.36 -19.14 -1.09
C GLU A 516 15.49 -20.20 -1.76
N GLY A 517 14.45 -20.66 -1.05
CA GLY A 517 13.57 -21.73 -1.52
C GLY A 517 12.33 -21.24 -2.25
N TRP A 518 12.12 -19.92 -2.36
CA TRP A 518 10.91 -19.30 -2.90
C TRP A 518 9.63 -19.91 -2.33
N ASN A 519 9.55 -19.93 -0.99
CA ASN A 519 8.50 -20.61 -0.24
C ASN A 519 7.92 -19.72 0.88
N TYR A 520 6.91 -20.23 1.59
CA TYR A 520 6.10 -19.47 2.55
C TYR A 520 6.38 -19.80 4.02
N VAL A 521 7.60 -20.26 4.33
CA VAL A 521 8.01 -20.51 5.72
C VAL A 521 8.00 -19.22 6.55
N PHE A 522 8.45 -18.10 5.98
CA PHE A 522 8.51 -16.82 6.68
C PHE A 522 7.13 -16.24 7.03
N PRO A 523 6.16 -16.09 6.12
CA PRO A 523 4.82 -15.60 6.50
C PRO A 523 4.16 -16.45 7.59
N ALA A 524 4.31 -17.78 7.49
CA ALA A 524 3.80 -18.73 8.48
C ALA A 524 4.43 -18.55 9.86
N TRP A 525 5.72 -18.24 9.92
CA TRP A 525 6.45 -17.94 11.14
C TRP A 525 6.12 -16.55 11.70
N ASP A 526 6.08 -15.51 10.84
CA ASP A 526 5.77 -14.13 11.21
C ASP A 526 4.38 -14.04 11.85
N LEU A 527 3.39 -14.72 11.28
CA LEU A 527 2.06 -14.82 11.87
C LEU A 527 2.10 -15.39 13.30
N GLU A 528 2.86 -16.46 13.52
CA GLU A 528 2.94 -17.10 14.84
C GLU A 528 3.66 -16.22 15.87
N GLU A 529 4.70 -15.48 15.48
CA GLU A 529 5.35 -14.52 16.37
C GLU A 529 4.45 -13.33 16.69
N LYS A 530 3.74 -12.80 15.69
CA LYS A 530 2.73 -11.74 15.90
C LYS A 530 1.63 -12.20 16.85
N ARG A 531 1.22 -13.48 16.79
CA ARG A 531 0.27 -14.10 17.73
C ARG A 531 0.80 -14.07 19.16
N LYS A 532 2.04 -14.53 19.38
CA LYS A 532 2.68 -14.55 20.70
C LYS A 532 2.89 -13.15 21.26
N ALA A 533 3.19 -12.19 20.40
CA ALA A 533 3.43 -10.81 20.77
C ALA A 533 2.14 -9.99 20.97
N GLY A 534 0.95 -10.55 20.70
CA GLY A 534 -0.31 -9.81 20.76
C GLY A 534 -0.38 -8.67 19.75
N MET A 535 0.25 -8.83 18.59
CA MET A 535 0.34 -7.82 17.54
C MET A 535 -0.71 -8.07 16.44
N PRO A 536 -1.01 -7.06 15.60
CA PRO A 536 -1.76 -7.29 14.36
C PRO A 536 -1.17 -8.46 13.55
N PRO A 537 -2.01 -9.31 12.93
CA PRO A 537 -3.47 -9.18 12.79
C PRO A 537 -4.33 -9.75 13.93
N PHE A 538 -3.79 -10.18 15.07
CA PHE A 538 -4.62 -10.75 16.17
C PHE A 538 -5.23 -9.70 17.08
N ARG A 539 -4.73 -8.47 16.99
CA ARG A 539 -5.29 -7.27 17.58
C ARG A 539 -5.31 -6.18 16.53
N THR A 540 -6.20 -5.20 16.68
CA THR A 540 -6.19 -3.98 15.88
C THR A 540 -5.47 -2.89 16.67
N ALA A 541 -4.55 -2.21 15.99
CA ALA A 541 -3.84 -1.08 16.58
C ALA A 541 -4.51 0.25 16.22
N LEU A 542 -4.56 1.17 17.19
CA LEU A 542 -4.96 2.56 17.01
C LEU A 542 -3.84 3.48 17.50
N ASN A 543 -3.24 4.23 16.58
CA ASN A 543 -2.34 5.33 16.92
C ASN A 543 -3.17 6.58 17.23
N ILE A 544 -2.93 7.18 18.40
CA ILE A 544 -3.50 8.47 18.82
C ILE A 544 -2.36 9.44 19.10
N TRP A 545 -2.28 10.56 18.39
CA TRP A 545 -1.23 11.55 18.62
C TRP A 545 -1.72 12.99 18.67
N GLY A 546 -1.01 13.83 19.41
CA GLY A 546 -1.39 15.23 19.65
C GLY A 546 -0.82 15.74 20.97
N ALA A 547 -1.37 16.84 21.50
CA ALA A 547 -1.00 17.32 22.83
C ALA A 547 -1.34 16.27 23.91
N GLU A 548 -0.48 16.13 24.92
CA GLU A 548 -0.58 15.04 25.91
C GLU A 548 -1.95 14.92 26.59
N LYS A 549 -2.51 16.05 27.04
CA LYS A 549 -3.84 16.09 27.66
C LYS A 549 -4.94 15.63 26.71
N GLU A 550 -4.86 16.01 25.43
CA GLU A 550 -5.85 15.65 24.42
C GLU A 550 -5.76 14.17 24.05
N VAL A 551 -4.54 13.63 23.98
CA VAL A 551 -4.30 12.21 23.70
C VAL A 551 -4.84 11.34 24.84
N GLN A 552 -4.52 11.66 26.10
CA GLN A 552 -5.02 10.92 27.26
C GLN A 552 -6.55 10.94 27.33
N LYS A 553 -7.16 12.12 27.18
CA LYS A 553 -8.63 12.26 27.13
C LYS A 553 -9.24 11.43 26.00
N SER A 554 -8.63 11.44 24.81
CA SER A 554 -9.10 10.66 23.66
C SER A 554 -9.04 9.15 23.90
N VAL A 555 -7.98 8.65 24.54
CA VAL A 555 -7.87 7.23 24.93
C VAL A 555 -9.02 6.85 25.87
N GLU A 556 -9.27 7.65 26.91
CA GLU A 556 -10.35 7.38 27.86
C GLU A 556 -11.73 7.36 27.22
N GLU A 557 -12.03 8.34 26.34
CA GLU A 557 -13.32 8.41 25.66
C GLU A 557 -13.51 7.25 24.67
N VAL A 558 -12.47 6.87 23.91
CA VAL A 558 -12.52 5.70 23.02
C VAL A 558 -12.82 4.43 23.81
N LEU A 559 -12.13 4.20 24.93
CA LEU A 559 -12.36 3.03 25.78
C LEU A 559 -13.76 3.01 26.40
N LYS A 560 -14.28 4.16 26.82
CA LYS A 560 -15.66 4.29 27.35
C LYS A 560 -16.71 3.89 26.31
N VAL A 561 -16.49 4.21 25.03
CA VAL A 561 -17.41 3.86 23.94
C VAL A 561 -17.26 2.39 23.53
N LEU A 562 -16.03 1.90 23.43
CA LEU A 562 -15.74 0.49 23.12
C LEU A 562 -16.29 -0.48 24.17
N LYS A 563 -16.28 -0.08 25.45
CA LYS A 563 -16.66 -0.94 26.59
C LYS A 563 -15.91 -2.28 26.62
N ALA A 564 -14.67 -2.30 26.11
CA ALA A 564 -13.82 -3.48 26.17
C ALA A 564 -13.41 -3.74 27.63
N PRO A 565 -13.54 -4.99 28.15
CA PRO A 565 -13.14 -5.32 29.51
C PRO A 565 -11.62 -5.29 29.66
N GLU A 566 -11.15 -5.19 30.91
CA GLU A 566 -9.72 -5.29 31.22
C GLU A 566 -9.13 -6.59 30.66
N GLY A 567 -7.97 -6.50 30.00
CA GLY A 567 -7.31 -7.63 29.32
C GLY A 567 -7.61 -7.74 27.82
N GLU A 568 -8.71 -7.14 27.35
CA GLU A 568 -9.06 -7.10 25.91
C GLU A 568 -8.49 -5.89 25.16
N PHE A 569 -7.77 -5.04 25.89
CA PHE A 569 -7.03 -3.93 25.33
C PHE A 569 -5.71 -3.69 26.07
N GLU A 570 -4.77 -3.04 25.40
CA GLU A 570 -3.49 -2.61 25.95
C GLU A 570 -3.17 -1.18 25.48
N VAL A 571 -2.76 -0.32 26.41
CA VAL A 571 -2.40 1.07 26.12
C VAL A 571 -0.89 1.23 26.31
N MET A 572 -0.20 1.66 25.25
CA MET A 572 1.23 1.98 25.27
C MET A 572 1.43 3.48 25.08
N GLY A 573 2.04 4.16 26.06
CA GLY A 573 2.29 5.61 26.05
C GLY A 573 1.63 6.34 27.22
N PRO A 574 1.59 7.68 27.21
CA PRO A 574 2.03 8.57 26.13
C PRO A 574 3.55 8.55 25.96
N MET A 575 4.01 8.40 24.72
CA MET A 575 5.42 8.49 24.34
C MET A 575 5.66 9.83 23.61
N PRO A 576 6.69 10.60 23.95
CA PRO A 576 6.95 11.86 23.26
C PRO A 576 7.27 11.62 21.77
N ILE A 577 6.61 12.36 20.87
CA ILE A 577 6.94 12.37 19.44
C ILE A 577 8.13 13.31 19.26
N PRO A 578 9.31 12.83 18.88
CA PRO A 578 10.47 13.68 19.08
C PRO A 578 10.69 14.68 17.93
N ASN A 579 11.20 15.87 18.27
CA ASN A 579 11.11 17.13 17.50
C ASN A 579 9.68 17.69 17.38
N SER A 580 8.76 17.26 18.25
CA SER A 580 7.41 17.81 18.40
C SER A 580 7.10 17.97 19.90
N GLU A 581 6.17 18.86 20.23
CA GLU A 581 5.59 18.96 21.57
C GLU A 581 4.44 17.96 21.78
N GLU A 582 4.12 17.16 20.76
CA GLU A 582 3.08 16.14 20.80
C GLU A 582 3.59 14.81 21.37
N CYS A 583 2.66 13.99 21.83
CA CYS A 583 2.89 12.61 22.21
C CYS A 583 2.06 11.64 21.37
N LEU A 584 2.42 10.36 21.44
CA LEU A 584 1.74 9.23 20.82
C LEU A 584 1.31 8.23 21.90
N CYS A 585 0.05 7.81 21.85
CA CYS A 585 -0.43 6.59 22.47
C CYS A 585 -0.76 5.56 21.38
N VAL A 586 -0.44 4.30 21.65
CA VAL A 586 -0.87 3.15 20.83
C VAL A 586 -1.84 2.34 21.67
N LEU A 587 -3.06 2.16 21.17
CA LEU A 587 -4.06 1.29 21.76
C LEU A 587 -4.13 0.00 20.93
N LEU A 588 -3.87 -1.16 21.53
CA LEU A 588 -4.09 -2.47 20.92
C LEU A 588 -5.42 -3.03 21.45
N VAL A 589 -6.31 -3.46 20.56
CA VAL A 589 -7.65 -3.98 20.90
C VAL A 589 -7.86 -5.36 20.30
N SER A 590 -8.37 -6.30 21.08
CA SER A 590 -8.70 -7.65 20.59
C SER A 590 -9.85 -7.67 19.57
N LEU A 591 -9.84 -8.69 18.70
CA LEU A 591 -10.70 -8.74 17.50
C LEU A 591 -12.23 -8.81 17.69
N PRO A 592 -12.87 -9.21 18.80
CA PRO A 592 -14.33 -9.02 18.90
C PRO A 592 -14.70 -7.56 19.15
N PHE A 593 -13.80 -6.76 19.75
CA PHE A 593 -14.05 -5.34 20.06
C PHE A 593 -13.53 -4.40 18.96
N ALA A 594 -12.61 -4.87 18.12
CA ALA A 594 -12.03 -4.10 17.02
C ALA A 594 -13.09 -3.59 16.02
N ASP A 595 -14.17 -4.33 15.80
CA ASP A 595 -15.27 -3.91 14.91
C ASP A 595 -15.92 -2.59 15.35
N GLY A 596 -15.95 -2.29 16.66
CA GLY A 596 -16.49 -1.05 17.22
C GLY A 596 -15.49 0.11 17.24
N LEU A 597 -14.22 -0.11 16.91
CA LEU A 597 -13.15 0.88 17.04
C LEU A 597 -13.35 2.09 16.12
N GLY A 598 -13.80 1.84 14.90
CA GLY A 598 -14.12 2.88 13.95
C GLY A 598 -15.24 3.81 14.45
N GLU A 599 -16.32 3.25 15.01
CA GLU A 599 -17.42 4.01 15.60
C GLU A 599 -16.98 4.78 16.85
N ALA A 600 -16.17 4.15 17.71
CA ALA A 600 -15.59 4.81 18.88
C ALA A 600 -14.75 6.02 18.48
N VAL A 601 -13.84 5.87 17.50
CA VAL A 601 -13.01 6.96 16.97
C VAL A 601 -13.87 8.06 16.31
N ALA A 602 -14.94 7.68 15.60
CA ALA A 602 -15.84 8.64 14.98
C ALA A 602 -16.62 9.46 16.04
N SER A 603 -17.01 8.86 17.17
CA SER A 603 -17.73 9.54 18.25
C SER A 603 -16.89 10.61 18.95
N VAL A 604 -15.58 10.37 19.09
CA VAL A 604 -14.62 11.32 19.68
C VAL A 604 -14.03 12.29 18.65
N SER A 605 -14.50 12.25 17.40
CA SER A 605 -13.98 13.10 16.31
C SER A 605 -14.13 14.60 16.56
N HIS A 606 -15.00 15.01 17.49
CA HIS A 606 -15.13 16.40 17.95
C HIS A 606 -13.86 16.93 18.67
N LEU A 607 -12.99 16.02 19.15
CA LEU A 607 -11.67 16.35 19.71
C LEU A 607 -10.60 16.63 18.64
N ARG A 608 -10.90 16.39 17.34
CA ARG A 608 -10.00 16.70 16.22
C ARG A 608 -9.99 18.22 15.94
N SER A 609 -9.29 18.99 16.76
CA SER A 609 -9.01 20.41 16.52
C SER A 609 -7.61 20.62 15.93
N ALA A 610 -7.25 21.83 15.50
CA ALA A 610 -5.92 22.14 14.95
C ALA A 610 -4.77 21.91 15.95
N SER A 611 -5.08 21.83 17.24
CA SER A 611 -4.18 21.46 18.35
C SER A 611 -4.59 20.13 19.02
N GLY A 612 -5.54 19.40 18.42
CA GLY A 612 -6.21 18.25 19.02
C GLY A 612 -5.61 16.90 18.65
N ALA A 613 -6.23 15.82 19.12
CA ALA A 613 -5.79 14.47 18.84
C ALA A 613 -6.12 14.03 17.41
N HIS A 614 -5.18 13.30 16.81
CA HIS A 614 -5.32 12.62 15.54
C HIS A 614 -5.37 11.11 15.78
N PHE A 615 -6.00 10.40 14.85
CA PHE A 615 -6.32 8.98 14.99
C PHE A 615 -5.97 8.24 13.71
N TRP A 616 -5.40 7.05 13.85
CA TRP A 616 -5.11 6.16 12.73
C TRP A 616 -5.26 4.70 13.16
N ILE A 617 -6.30 4.08 12.61
CA ILE A 617 -6.62 2.66 12.80
C ILE A 617 -5.81 1.82 11.82
N ASP A 618 -5.31 0.69 12.32
CA ASP A 618 -4.45 -0.27 11.61
C ASP A 618 -3.25 0.37 10.90
N PRO A 619 -2.37 1.05 11.67
CA PRO A 619 -1.22 1.72 11.10
C PRO A 619 -0.13 0.73 10.67
N TYR A 620 0.56 1.01 9.56
CA TYR A 620 1.68 0.18 9.10
C TYR A 620 2.94 0.26 10.01
N CYS A 621 2.95 1.17 10.99
CA CYS A 621 4.01 1.34 11.97
C CYS A 621 3.48 2.06 13.22
N PHE A 622 4.18 1.90 14.35
CA PHE A 622 3.94 2.71 15.53
C PHE A 622 4.74 4.01 15.45
N GLY A 623 4.05 5.15 15.36
CA GLY A 623 4.65 6.47 15.49
C GLY A 623 5.36 7.03 14.25
N CYS A 624 5.05 6.55 13.04
CA CYS A 624 5.31 7.34 11.84
C CYS A 624 4.20 8.38 11.68
N ARG A 625 4.59 9.58 11.23
CA ARG A 625 3.69 10.69 10.94
C ARG A 625 3.72 10.98 9.45
#